data_AF-A0A7X7E0A2-F1
#
_entry.id   AF-A0A7X7E0A2-F1
#
_cell.length_a   1.000
_cell.length_b   1.000
_cell.length_c   1.000
_cell.angle_alpha   90.00
_cell.angle_beta   90.00
_cell.angle_gamma   90.00
#
_symmetry.space_group_name_H-M   'P 1'
#
loop_
_entity.id
_entity.type
_entity.pdbx_description
1 polymer ?
#
loop_
_entity_poly.entity_id
_entity_poly.type
_entity_poly.pdbx_seq_one_letter_code
_entity_poly.pdbx_strand_id
1 'polypeptide(L)'
;MLLLKLKCKFLYRLFLVFTLFVAGLQAQQQIEINDFFAKVYLAPNTNSKFIGLAQKGEIYQVLESRESWYRIRFKNAVGWI
;
A
#
# COMPACT_ATOMS: atom_id res chain seq x y z
N MET A 1 -24.20 -42.70 16.88
CA MET A 1 -22.98 -41.93 17.25
C MET A 1 -21.93 -41.86 16.12
N LEU A 2 -22.34 -41.70 14.85
CA LEU A 2 -21.41 -41.53 13.69
C LEU A 2 -21.70 -40.27 12.85
N LEU A 3 -22.91 -39.70 12.94
CA LEU A 3 -23.33 -38.52 12.15
C LEU A 3 -22.82 -37.18 12.71
N LEU A 4 -22.27 -37.16 13.93
CA LEU A 4 -21.74 -35.93 14.57
C LEU A 4 -20.29 -35.63 14.18
N LYS A 5 -19.48 -36.65 13.87
CA LYS A 5 -18.05 -36.48 13.60
C LYS A 5 -17.72 -36.06 12.16
N LEU A 6 -18.66 -36.23 11.22
CA LEU A 6 -18.47 -35.86 9.81
C LEU A 6 -18.69 -34.34 9.59
N LYS A 7 -19.62 -33.73 10.32
CA LYS A 7 -19.88 -32.28 10.26
C LYS A 7 -18.72 -31.46 10.87
N CYS A 8 -18.10 -31.91 11.95
CA CYS A 8 -16.99 -31.16 12.58
C CYS A 8 -15.70 -31.10 11.72
N LYS A 9 -15.36 -32.16 10.98
CA LYS A 9 -14.17 -32.14 10.09
C LYS A 9 -14.36 -31.29 8.84
N PHE A 10 -15.59 -31.23 8.32
CA PHE A 10 -15.93 -30.43 7.14
C PHE A 10 -16.04 -28.93 7.47
N LEU A 11 -16.67 -28.61 8.61
CA LEU A 11 -16.77 -27.24 9.10
C LEU A 11 -15.40 -26.66 9.48
N TYR A 12 -14.53 -27.46 10.08
CA TYR A 12 -13.16 -27.07 10.38
C TYR A 12 -12.35 -26.75 9.11
N ARG A 13 -12.50 -27.53 8.04
CA ARG A 13 -11.82 -27.28 6.75
C ARG A 13 -12.37 -26.06 6.00
N LEU A 14 -13.69 -25.82 6.08
CA LEU A 14 -14.31 -24.63 5.51
C LEU A 14 -13.87 -23.35 6.26
N PHE A 15 -13.71 -23.45 7.58
CA PHE A 15 -13.18 -22.38 8.42
C PHE A 15 -11.67 -22.12 8.19
N LEU A 16 -10.88 -23.17 7.94
CA LEU A 16 -9.43 -23.05 7.64
C LEU A 16 -9.14 -22.44 6.25
N VAL A 17 -10.01 -22.64 5.28
CA VAL A 17 -9.87 -21.99 3.96
C VAL A 17 -10.29 -20.52 4.03
N PHE A 18 -11.25 -20.20 4.90
CA PHE A 18 -11.72 -18.82 5.11
C PHE A 18 -10.66 -17.93 5.78
N THR A 19 -9.85 -18.48 6.70
CA THR A 19 -8.74 -17.73 7.31
C THR A 19 -7.59 -17.44 6.34
N LEU A 20 -7.37 -18.28 5.33
CA LEU A 20 -6.32 -18.08 4.32
C LEU A 20 -6.67 -17.00 3.28
N PHE A 21 -7.95 -16.66 3.11
CA PHE A 21 -8.39 -15.69 2.11
C PHE A 21 -8.23 -14.21 2.57
N VAL A 22 -8.27 -13.94 3.87
CA VAL A 22 -8.19 -12.56 4.41
C VAL A 22 -6.77 -11.97 4.38
N ALA A 23 -5.71 -12.79 4.35
CA ALA A 23 -4.34 -12.30 4.42
C ALA A 23 -3.85 -11.54 3.16
N GLY A 24 -4.59 -11.59 2.05
CA GLY A 24 -4.17 -11.02 0.76
C GLY A 24 -4.59 -9.58 0.47
N LEU A 25 -5.46 -8.97 1.28
CA LEU A 25 -5.99 -7.61 1.05
C LEU A 25 -5.21 -6.57 1.88
N GLN A 26 -3.95 -6.36 1.54
CA GLN A 26 -3.25 -5.14 1.96
C GLN A 26 -3.71 -4.01 1.04
N ALA A 27 -4.55 -3.09 1.56
CA ALA A 27 -4.92 -1.89 0.83
C ALA A 27 -3.66 -1.03 0.64
N GLN A 28 -3.21 -0.92 -0.61
CA GLN A 28 -2.04 -0.13 -0.95
C GLN A 28 -2.46 1.35 -0.94
N GLN A 29 -1.94 2.12 0.01
CA GLN A 29 -2.27 3.55 0.13
C GLN A 29 -1.83 4.29 -1.14
N GLN A 30 -2.70 5.15 -1.66
CA GLN A 30 -2.44 5.98 -2.83
C GLN A 30 -2.61 7.45 -2.46
N ILE A 31 -1.92 8.33 -3.18
CA ILE A 31 -2.05 9.77 -3.06
C ILE A 31 -2.19 10.41 -4.43
N GLU A 32 -3.11 11.36 -4.53
CA GLU A 32 -3.30 12.22 -5.70
C GLU A 32 -2.67 13.58 -5.44
N ILE A 33 -1.97 14.11 -6.45
CA ILE A 33 -1.42 15.47 -6.38
C ILE A 33 -2.53 16.48 -6.69
N ASN A 34 -2.97 17.21 -5.68
CA ASN A 34 -4.03 18.22 -5.82
C ASN A 34 -3.51 19.60 -6.28
N ASP A 35 -2.27 19.93 -5.91
CA ASP A 35 -1.58 21.16 -6.33
C ASP A 35 -1.12 21.09 -7.78
N PHE A 36 -0.70 22.24 -8.36
CA PHE A 36 -0.17 22.28 -9.73
C PHE A 36 0.97 21.27 -9.95
N PHE A 37 1.86 21.15 -8.96
CA PHE A 37 2.91 20.14 -8.92
C PHE A 37 3.40 19.92 -7.48
N ALA A 38 3.97 18.74 -7.23
CA ALA A 38 4.75 18.44 -6.04
C ALA A 38 6.21 18.16 -6.42
N LYS A 39 7.15 18.61 -5.59
CA LYS A 39 8.59 18.35 -5.80
C LYS A 39 8.96 17.01 -5.17
N VAL A 40 9.62 16.16 -5.95
CA VAL A 40 10.08 14.84 -5.52
C VAL A 40 11.56 14.92 -5.14
N TYR A 41 11.87 14.47 -3.93
CA TYR A 41 13.19 14.51 -3.33
C TYR A 41 13.73 13.10 -3.03
N LEU A 42 15.05 12.95 -2.91
CA LEU A 42 15.69 11.66 -2.58
C LEU A 42 15.51 11.27 -1.10
N ALA A 43 15.36 12.27 -0.22
CA ALA A 43 15.14 12.09 1.21
C ALA A 43 13.97 12.99 1.67
N PRO A 44 13.36 12.74 2.84
CA PRO A 44 12.23 13.53 3.36
C PRO A 44 12.72 14.88 3.93
N ASN A 45 13.39 15.68 3.10
CA ASN A 45 13.80 17.04 3.40
C ASN A 45 14.05 17.82 2.10
N THR A 46 13.82 19.13 2.15
CA THR A 46 13.92 20.05 1.01
C THR A 46 15.35 20.36 0.56
N ASN A 47 16.35 20.05 1.39
CA ASN A 47 17.77 20.23 1.07
C ASN A 47 18.36 19.00 0.35
N SER A 48 17.61 17.91 0.26
CA SER A 48 18.08 16.71 -0.41
C SER A 48 17.99 16.83 -1.93
N LYS A 49 18.63 15.89 -2.63
CA LYS A 49 18.68 15.90 -4.10
C LYS A 49 17.27 15.89 -4.68
N PHE A 50 16.98 16.91 -5.49
CA PHE A 50 15.78 16.99 -6.31
C PHE A 50 15.83 15.93 -7.43
N ILE A 51 14.72 15.19 -7.60
CA ILE A 51 14.60 14.10 -8.58
C ILE A 51 13.60 14.44 -9.68
N GLY A 52 12.55 15.22 -9.37
CA GLY A 52 11.58 15.62 -10.39
C GLY A 52 10.33 16.29 -9.84
N LEU A 53 9.36 16.50 -10.74
CA LEU A 53 8.04 17.07 -10.43
C LEU A 53 6.97 16.02 -10.69
N ALA A 54 6.11 15.81 -9.71
CA ALA A 54 4.84 15.12 -9.85
C ALA A 54 3.76 16.15 -10.19
N GLN A 55 2.98 15.91 -11.24
CA GLN A 55 2.00 16.84 -11.79
C GLN A 55 0.63 16.66 -11.13
N LYS A 56 -0.20 17.72 -11.17
CA LYS A 56 -1.59 17.66 -10.73
C LYS A 56 -2.37 16.50 -11.35
N GLY A 57 -3.16 15.81 -10.53
CA GLY A 57 -4.01 14.68 -10.95
C GLY A 57 -3.26 13.36 -11.15
N GLU A 58 -1.94 13.34 -11.01
CA GLU A 58 -1.18 12.09 -10.97
C GLU A 58 -1.43 11.37 -9.64
N ILE A 59 -1.61 10.06 -9.72
CA ILE A 59 -1.83 9.19 -8.57
C ILE A 59 -0.59 8.33 -8.37
N TYR A 60 -0.04 8.38 -7.17
CA TYR A 60 1.13 7.62 -6.77
C TYR A 60 0.80 6.63 -5.67
N GLN A 61 1.41 5.46 -5.78
CA GLN A 61 1.35 4.48 -4.73
C GLN A 61 2.32 4.86 -3.61
N VAL A 62 1.80 4.96 -2.39
CA VAL A 62 2.58 5.21 -1.17
C VAL A 62 3.23 3.89 -0.76
N LEU A 63 4.55 3.96 -0.56
CA LEU A 63 5.37 2.86 -0.04
C LEU A 63 5.54 2.99 1.47
N GLU A 64 5.63 4.23 1.95
CA GLU A 64 5.92 4.56 3.34
C GLU A 64 5.45 6.00 3.62
N SER A 65 4.98 6.28 4.83
CA SER A 65 4.72 7.63 5.31
C SER A 65 5.63 7.92 6.50
N ARG A 66 6.22 9.12 6.53
CA ARG A 66 7.08 9.57 7.63
C ARG A 66 6.82 11.03 7.93
N GLU A 67 6.30 11.30 9.12
CA GLU A 67 5.95 12.65 9.57
C GLU A 67 5.01 13.34 8.56
N SER A 68 5.51 14.32 7.82
CA SER A 68 4.77 15.06 6.79
C SER A 68 5.15 14.69 5.35
N TRP A 69 5.90 13.58 5.17
CA TRP A 69 6.39 13.15 3.87
C TRP A 69 5.81 11.79 3.46
N TYR A 70 5.55 11.64 2.17
CA TYR A 70 5.13 10.38 1.57
C TYR A 70 6.18 9.86 0.62
N ARG A 71 6.62 8.63 0.85
CA ARG A 71 7.53 7.92 -0.03
C ARG A 71 6.74 7.25 -1.14
N ILE A 72 7.03 7.60 -2.38
CA ILE A 72 6.33 7.14 -3.57
C ILE A 72 7.26 6.47 -4.56
N ARG A 73 6.70 5.57 -5.38
CA ARG A 73 7.36 5.10 -6.60
C ARG A 73 7.23 6.18 -7.68
N PHE A 74 8.34 6.84 -8.02
CA PHE A 74 8.38 7.90 -9.03
C PHE A 74 9.17 7.42 -10.26
N LYS A 75 8.45 7.09 -11.35
CA LYS A 75 9.04 6.53 -12.58
C LYS A 75 9.91 5.30 -12.27
N ASN A 76 11.22 5.37 -12.52
CA ASN A 76 12.20 4.31 -12.26
C ASN A 76 12.94 4.49 -10.92
N ALA A 77 12.46 5.36 -10.04
CA ALA A 77 13.07 5.67 -8.76
C ALA A 77 12.05 5.65 -7.62
N VAL A 78 12.55 5.81 -6.40
CA VAL A 78 11.73 6.05 -5.21
C VAL A 78 12.09 7.42 -4.66
N GLY A 79 11.09 8.23 -4.34
CA GLY A 79 11.28 9.59 -3.85
C GLY A 79 10.26 9.98 -2.81
N TRP A 80 10.46 11.14 -2.22
CA TRP A 80 9.64 11.72 -1.16
C TRP A 80 8.96 12.98 -1.66
N ILE A 81 7.66 13.09 -1.37
CA ILE A 81 6.84 14.27 -1.64
C ILE A 81 6.13 14.75 -0.39
#